data_AF-A0AAV0WTX0-F1
#
_entry.id   AF-A0AAV0WTX0-F1
#
_cell.length_a   1.000
_cell.length_b   1.000
_cell.length_c   1.000
_cell.angle_alpha   90.00
_cell.angle_beta   90.00
_cell.angle_gamma   90.00
#
_symmetry.space_group_name_H-M   'P 1'
#
loop_
_entity.id
_entity.type
_entity.pdbx_description
1 polymer ?
#
loop_
_entity_poly.entity_id
_entity_poly.type
_entity_poly.pdbx_seq_one_letter_code
_entity_poly.pdbx_strand_id
1 'polypeptide(L)'
;MRRIKVVLPGESTVRRWLNSISYSTGFSPKYMEQLKLKADCMSFKERKCVILLDKMAIKKYIEYNKTLDEVEGFEDLGSLGKSRKPGSHALVVMIRGLYVNWKIPLSYYFTGSGVKGDNMVLIIKECVQKILELGFLPSAIICDQGTQNRRMFSILGGSENEPFTINNLL
;
A
#
# COMPACT_ATOMS: atom_id res chain seq x y z
N MET A 1 -23.21 22.99 5.72
CA MET A 1 -24.30 22.09 5.31
C MET A 1 -25.32 21.81 6.41
N ARG A 2 -24.95 21.34 7.62
CA ARG A 2 -25.94 21.26 8.74
C ARG A 2 -26.50 22.62 9.17
N ARG A 3 -25.66 23.67 9.14
CA ARG A 3 -26.07 25.08 9.39
C ARG A 3 -27.05 25.64 8.36
N ILE A 4 -27.19 25.00 7.19
CA ILE A 4 -28.17 25.35 6.15
C ILE A 4 -29.32 24.33 6.08
N LYS A 5 -29.64 23.68 7.22
CA LYS A 5 -30.78 22.76 7.43
C LYS A 5 -30.79 21.46 6.61
N VAL A 6 -29.65 21.01 6.10
CA VAL A 6 -29.55 19.65 5.53
C VAL A 6 -29.49 18.62 6.66
N VAL A 7 -30.36 17.60 6.62
CA VAL A 7 -30.42 16.51 7.59
C VAL A 7 -29.20 15.59 7.40
N LEU A 8 -28.15 15.83 8.18
CA LEU A 8 -26.93 15.02 8.19
C LEU A 8 -26.66 14.48 9.60
N PRO A 9 -25.96 13.34 9.74
CA PRO A 9 -25.58 12.78 11.03
C PRO A 9 -24.74 13.75 11.86
N GLY A 10 -24.75 13.52 13.19
CA GLY A 10 -23.86 14.20 14.13
C GLY A 10 -22.39 13.93 13.82
N GLU A 11 -21.51 14.86 14.16
CA GLU A 11 -20.06 14.63 14.05
C GLU A 11 -19.62 13.41 14.85
N SER A 12 -20.16 13.24 16.06
CA SER A 12 -19.95 12.06 16.90
C SER A 12 -20.36 10.75 16.21
N THR A 13 -21.49 10.76 15.50
CA THR A 13 -21.96 9.61 14.72
C THR A 13 -21.00 9.28 13.58
N VAL A 14 -20.53 10.29 12.84
CA VAL A 14 -19.58 10.09 11.74
C VAL A 14 -18.24 9.56 12.26
N ARG A 15 -17.69 10.14 13.34
CA ARG A 15 -16.46 9.66 13.98
C ARG A 15 -16.60 8.20 14.44
N ARG A 16 -17.74 7.83 15.03
CA ARG A 16 -18.02 6.45 15.44
C ARG A 16 -18.06 5.49 14.23
N TRP A 17 -18.66 5.89 13.12
CA TRP A 17 -18.66 5.09 11.90
C TRP A 17 -17.25 4.92 11.32
N LEU A 18 -16.45 5.99 11.28
CA LEU A 18 -15.07 5.91 10.81
C LEU A 18 -14.20 5.01 11.69
N ASN A 19 -14.36 5.08 13.02
CA ASN A 19 -13.65 4.22 13.96
C ASN A 19 -14.01 2.73 13.83
N SER A 20 -15.10 2.37 13.14
CA SER A 20 -15.42 0.97 12.88
C SER A 20 -14.53 0.34 11.78
N ILE A 21 -13.79 1.18 11.05
CA ILE A 21 -12.91 0.75 9.97
C ILE A 21 -11.49 0.65 10.54
N SER A 22 -11.00 -0.58 10.67
CA SER A 22 -9.63 -0.85 11.11
C SER A 22 -8.70 -0.93 9.88
N TYR A 23 -7.69 -0.05 9.85
CA TYR A 23 -6.59 -0.13 8.91
C TYR A 23 -5.32 -0.46 9.67
N SER A 24 -4.58 -1.44 9.17
CA SER A 24 -3.26 -1.79 9.66
C SER A 24 -2.26 -1.71 8.51
N THR A 25 -1.00 -1.63 8.86
CA THR A 25 0.13 -1.77 7.94
C THR A 25 0.00 -3.05 7.10
N GLY A 26 0.43 -3.00 5.84
CA GLY A 26 0.30 -4.11 4.91
C GLY A 26 -1.10 -4.20 4.28
N PHE A 27 -1.70 -5.39 4.28
CA PHE A 27 -2.96 -5.67 3.61
C PHE A 27 -4.11 -5.84 4.60
N SER A 28 -5.04 -4.87 4.66
CA SER A 28 -6.25 -4.99 5.48
C SER A 28 -7.24 -6.00 4.84
N PRO A 29 -7.64 -7.09 5.52
CA PRO A 29 -8.48 -8.14 4.92
C PRO A 29 -9.81 -7.63 4.39
N LYS A 30 -10.53 -6.83 5.18
CA LYS A 30 -11.82 -6.23 4.76
C LYS A 30 -11.66 -5.36 3.53
N TYR A 31 -10.56 -4.63 3.45
CA TYR A 31 -10.30 -3.77 2.29
C TYR A 31 -9.95 -4.60 1.05
N MET A 32 -9.16 -5.68 1.19
CA MET A 32 -8.88 -6.62 0.10
C MET A 32 -10.15 -7.25 -0.47
N GLU A 33 -11.11 -7.62 0.39
CA GLU A 33 -12.41 -8.13 -0.04
C GLU A 33 -13.16 -7.12 -0.93
N GLN A 34 -13.18 -5.83 -0.54
CA GLN A 34 -13.79 -4.78 -1.36
C GLN A 34 -13.06 -4.59 -2.70
N LEU A 35 -11.73 -4.72 -2.71
CA LEU A 35 -10.96 -4.67 -3.95
C LEU A 35 -11.27 -5.85 -4.86
N LYS A 36 -11.48 -7.04 -4.31
CA LYS A 36 -11.88 -8.23 -5.07
C LYS A 36 -13.21 -8.02 -5.77
N LEU A 37 -14.23 -7.58 -5.02
CA LEU A 37 -15.55 -7.25 -5.58
C LEU A 37 -15.45 -6.21 -6.70
N LYS A 38 -14.61 -5.18 -6.50
CA LYS A 38 -14.37 -4.16 -7.52
C LYS A 38 -13.72 -4.74 -8.78
N ALA A 39 -12.73 -5.61 -8.63
CA ALA A 39 -12.06 -6.27 -9.75
C ALA A 39 -13.02 -7.19 -10.52
N ASP A 40 -13.89 -7.91 -9.82
CA ASP A 40 -14.85 -8.82 -10.43
C ASP A 40 -15.86 -8.08 -11.31
N CYS A 41 -16.23 -6.84 -10.96
CA CYS A 41 -17.07 -5.96 -11.78
C CYS A 41 -16.33 -5.28 -12.96
N MET A 42 -15.01 -5.44 -13.08
CA MET A 42 -14.22 -4.86 -14.17
C MET A 42 -14.07 -5.81 -15.34
N SER A 43 -14.04 -5.28 -16.56
CA SER A 43 -13.62 -5.99 -17.76
C SER A 43 -12.13 -6.36 -17.72
N PHE A 44 -11.71 -7.31 -18.56
CA PHE A 44 -10.30 -7.70 -18.68
C PHE A 44 -9.36 -6.50 -18.95
N LYS A 45 -9.80 -5.56 -19.79
CA LYS A 45 -9.03 -4.35 -20.12
C LYS A 45 -8.91 -3.39 -18.93
N GLU A 46 -9.96 -3.25 -18.13
CA GLU A 46 -9.97 -2.39 -16.94
C GLU A 46 -9.09 -2.92 -15.80
N ARG A 47 -8.92 -4.25 -15.72
CA ARG A 47 -8.06 -4.93 -14.73
C ARG A 47 -6.57 -4.75 -14.98
N LYS A 48 -6.17 -4.36 -16.20
CA LYS A 48 -4.76 -4.09 -16.55
C LYS A 48 -4.27 -2.85 -15.81
N CYS A 49 -3.22 -3.01 -15.02
CA CYS A 49 -2.73 -1.96 -14.14
C CYS A 49 -1.20 -1.95 -14.03
N VAL A 50 -0.70 -0.88 -13.42
CA VAL A 50 0.69 -0.70 -13.01
C VAL A 50 0.76 -0.54 -11.50
N ILE A 51 1.86 -0.98 -10.92
CA ILE A 51 2.17 -0.82 -9.50
C ILE A 51 2.95 0.48 -9.34
N LEU A 52 2.50 1.37 -8.47
CA LEU A 52 3.18 2.61 -8.11
C LEU A 52 3.73 2.48 -6.71
N LEU A 53 5.00 2.85 -6.53
CA LEU A 53 5.64 2.94 -5.23
C LEU A 53 6.16 4.34 -4.99
N ASP A 54 5.82 4.88 -3.83
CA ASP A 54 6.35 6.15 -3.38
C ASP A 54 6.57 6.15 -1.87
N LYS A 55 7.54 6.94 -1.42
CA LYS A 55 7.89 7.10 -0.02
C LYS A 55 7.71 8.56 0.38
N MET A 56 6.86 8.80 1.37
CA MET A 56 6.63 10.12 1.93
C MET A 56 7.26 10.26 3.32
N ALA A 57 7.94 11.37 3.58
CA ALA A 57 8.42 11.69 4.92
C ALA A 57 7.23 12.04 5.83
N ILE A 58 7.25 11.52 7.06
CA ILE A 58 6.23 11.78 8.09
C ILE A 58 6.92 12.25 9.38
N LYS A 59 6.18 12.99 10.19
CA LYS A 59 6.67 13.41 11.50
C LYS A 59 6.84 12.18 12.39
N LYS A 60 8.04 11.98 12.94
CA LYS A 60 8.29 10.99 13.98
C LYS A 60 7.46 11.36 15.21
N TYR A 61 6.52 10.50 15.58
CA TYR A 61 5.66 10.71 16.72
C TYR A 61 5.19 9.36 17.24
N ILE A 62 5.34 9.14 18.55
CA ILE A 62 4.95 7.90 19.22
C ILE A 62 3.76 8.24 20.12
N GLU A 63 2.69 7.48 20.01
CA GLU A 63 1.47 7.69 20.78
C GLU A 63 0.86 6.36 21.19
N TYR A 64 0.23 6.32 22.36
CA TYR A 64 -0.53 5.16 22.80
C TYR A 64 -1.98 5.26 22.30
N ASN A 65 -2.35 4.38 21.38
CA ASN A 65 -3.71 4.24 20.89
C ASN A 65 -4.52 3.37 21.85
N LYS A 66 -5.34 4.03 22.68
CA LYS A 66 -6.23 3.39 23.67
C LYS A 66 -7.26 2.44 23.04
N THR A 67 -7.63 2.64 21.78
CA THR A 67 -8.66 1.82 21.11
C THR A 67 -8.09 0.48 20.68
N LEU A 68 -6.84 0.47 20.21
CA LEU A 68 -6.13 -0.73 19.78
C LEU A 68 -5.30 -1.37 20.90
N ASP A 69 -5.18 -0.68 22.04
CA ASP A 69 -4.27 -1.03 23.13
C ASP A 69 -2.82 -1.24 22.63
N GLU A 70 -2.35 -0.30 21.79
CA GLU A 70 -1.06 -0.38 21.13
C GLU A 70 -0.30 0.95 21.19
N VAL A 71 1.03 0.90 21.28
CA VAL A 71 1.89 2.06 21.06
C VAL A 71 2.23 2.17 19.57
N GLU A 72 1.67 3.19 18.92
CA GLU A 72 1.85 3.50 17.51
C GLU A 72 3.06 4.41 17.26
N GLY A 73 3.43 4.58 15.98
CA GLY A 73 4.50 5.49 15.57
C GLY A 73 5.86 4.83 15.40
N PHE A 74 5.94 3.52 15.58
CA PHE A 74 7.13 2.71 15.30
C PHE A 74 7.19 2.25 13.84
N GLU A 75 8.37 1.79 13.43
CA GLU A 75 8.59 1.09 12.18
C GLU A 75 7.78 -0.21 12.16
N ASP A 76 7.02 -0.38 11.09
CA ASP A 76 6.15 -1.51 10.85
C ASP A 76 6.22 -1.85 9.35
N LEU A 77 6.78 -3.01 9.05
CA LEU A 77 6.92 -3.53 7.70
C LEU A 77 5.90 -4.66 7.43
N GLY A 78 4.80 -4.70 8.19
CA GLY A 78 3.74 -5.68 8.03
C GLY A 78 4.22 -7.09 8.36
N SER A 79 4.16 -7.99 7.38
CA SER A 79 4.60 -9.39 7.48
C SER A 79 6.07 -9.54 7.88
N LEU A 80 6.90 -8.53 7.56
CA LEU A 80 8.33 -8.49 7.92
C LEU A 80 8.60 -8.04 9.37
N GLY A 81 7.55 -7.65 10.09
CA GLY A 81 7.60 -7.33 11.51
C GLY A 81 7.78 -5.86 11.85
N LYS A 82 7.72 -5.59 13.15
CA LYS A 82 7.85 -4.26 13.78
C LYS A 82 9.22 -4.10 14.44
N SER A 83 9.71 -2.87 14.51
CA SER A 83 10.94 -2.55 15.24
C SER A 83 10.76 -1.34 16.14
N ARG A 84 11.58 -1.20 17.19
CA ARG A 84 11.49 -0.06 18.15
C ARG A 84 11.98 1.27 17.56
N LYS A 85 12.23 1.35 16.26
CA LYS A 85 12.65 2.59 15.60
C LYS A 85 11.43 3.45 15.32
N PRO A 86 11.44 4.76 15.64
CA PRO A 86 10.35 5.64 15.26
C PRO A 86 10.18 5.70 13.73
N GLY A 87 8.96 5.50 13.24
CA GLY A 87 8.61 5.65 11.84
C GLY A 87 8.81 7.09 11.38
N SER A 88 9.61 7.28 10.33
CA SER A 88 9.93 8.60 9.78
C SER A 88 9.48 8.75 8.33
N HIS A 89 9.14 7.64 7.68
CA HIS A 89 8.60 7.63 6.33
C HIS A 89 7.47 6.61 6.23
N ALA A 90 6.49 6.89 5.39
CA ALA A 90 5.50 5.93 4.93
C ALA A 90 5.82 5.51 3.49
N LEU A 91 6.03 4.22 3.27
CA LEU A 91 6.07 3.62 1.94
C LEU A 91 4.64 3.26 1.56
N VAL A 92 4.15 3.79 0.44
CA VAL A 92 2.80 3.52 -0.05
C VAL A 92 2.91 2.79 -1.38
N VAL A 93 2.20 1.67 -1.49
CA VAL A 93 2.03 0.93 -2.74
C VAL A 93 0.61 1.16 -3.24
N MET A 94 0.48 1.58 -4.48
CA MET A 94 -0.80 1.79 -5.15
C MET A 94 -0.85 1.01 -6.46
N ILE A 95 -2.05 0.69 -6.91
CA ILE A 95 -2.29 0.21 -8.27
C ILE A 95 -3.03 1.27 -9.07
N ARG A 96 -2.63 1.45 -10.33
CA ARG A 96 -3.21 2.41 -11.26
C ARG A 96 -3.62 1.72 -12.56
N GLY A 97 -4.83 1.99 -13.02
CA GLY A 97 -5.33 1.46 -14.29
C GLY A 97 -4.50 1.95 -15.47
N LEU A 98 -4.17 1.04 -16.38
CA LEU A 98 -3.36 1.35 -17.57
C LEU A 98 -4.21 1.97 -18.68
N TYR A 99 -5.40 1.41 -18.92
CA TYR A 99 -6.30 1.84 -19.99
C TYR A 99 -7.47 2.70 -19.50
N VAL A 100 -7.76 2.68 -18.21
CA VAL A 100 -8.86 3.43 -17.60
C VAL A 100 -8.34 4.18 -16.38
N ASN A 101 -8.80 5.42 -16.20
CA ASN A 101 -8.32 6.29 -15.15
C ASN A 101 -8.91 5.93 -13.78
N TRP A 102 -8.23 5.04 -13.07
CA TRP A 102 -8.47 4.75 -11.66
C TRP A 102 -7.15 4.57 -10.92
N LYS A 103 -7.16 4.87 -9.63
CA LYS A 103 -6.03 4.63 -8.71
C LYS A 103 -6.57 4.12 -7.38
N ILE A 104 -5.93 3.13 -6.81
CA ILE A 104 -6.36 2.46 -5.59
C ILE A 104 -5.12 2.25 -4.72
N PRO A 105 -5.11 2.75 -3.47
CA PRO A 105 -4.06 2.38 -2.52
C PRO A 105 -4.18 0.89 -2.22
N LEU A 106 -3.07 0.15 -2.25
CA LEU A 106 -3.05 -1.28 -2.02
C LEU A 106 -2.60 -1.58 -0.59
N SER A 107 -1.44 -1.06 -0.21
CA SER A 107 -0.83 -1.27 1.10
C SER A 107 0.07 -0.09 1.47
N TYR A 108 0.39 0.02 2.76
CA TYR A 108 1.34 0.99 3.28
C TYR A 108 2.21 0.38 4.37
N TYR A 109 3.39 0.95 4.57
CA TYR A 109 4.41 0.51 5.53
C TYR A 109 5.11 1.70 6.19
N PHE A 110 5.47 1.60 7.46
CA PHE A 110 6.21 2.63 8.18
C PHE A 110 7.67 2.24 8.34
N THR A 111 8.58 3.17 8.05
CA THR A 111 10.03 2.91 8.01
C THR A 111 10.77 3.96 8.82
N GLY A 112 11.77 3.56 9.62
CA GLY A 112 12.53 4.48 10.48
C GLY A 112 13.67 5.21 9.78
N SER A 113 14.27 4.60 8.76
CA SER A 113 15.36 5.17 7.96
C SER A 113 15.33 4.70 6.50
N GLY A 114 14.20 4.18 6.04
CA GLY A 114 14.01 3.50 4.76
C GLY A 114 14.04 1.96 4.87
N VAL A 115 13.53 1.28 3.84
CA VAL A 115 13.43 -0.18 3.76
C VAL A 115 14.72 -0.74 3.13
N LYS A 116 15.34 -1.77 3.72
CA LYS A 116 16.47 -2.43 3.04
C LYS A 116 16.02 -2.94 1.67
N GLY A 117 16.86 -2.84 0.63
CA GLY A 117 16.48 -3.26 -0.73
C GLY A 117 15.91 -4.67 -0.78
N ASP A 118 16.46 -5.58 0.03
CA ASP A 118 16.00 -6.97 0.14
C ASP A 118 14.57 -7.07 0.69
N ASN A 119 14.24 -6.29 1.73
CA ASN A 119 12.87 -6.20 2.27
C ASN A 119 11.90 -5.56 1.28
N MET A 120 12.36 -4.61 0.47
CA MET A 120 11.54 -3.97 -0.55
C MET A 120 11.15 -4.95 -1.66
N VAL A 121 12.08 -5.83 -2.05
CA VAL A 121 11.79 -6.93 -2.98
C VAL A 121 10.73 -7.86 -2.41
N LEU A 122 10.83 -8.24 -1.12
CA LEU A 122 9.82 -9.09 -0.48
C LEU A 122 8.44 -8.42 -0.46
N ILE A 123 8.36 -7.14 -0.11
CA ILE A 123 7.10 -6.36 -0.14
C ILE A 123 6.50 -6.34 -1.55
N ILE A 124 7.33 -6.12 -2.58
CA ILE A 124 6.87 -6.12 -3.98
C ILE A 124 6.32 -7.47 -4.40
N LYS A 125 7.01 -8.56 -4.07
CA LYS A 125 6.55 -9.92 -4.37
C LYS A 125 5.18 -10.19 -3.73
N GLU A 126 5.05 -9.85 -2.44
CA GLU A 126 3.78 -9.97 -1.73
C GLU A 126 2.68 -9.11 -2.39
N CYS A 127 2.99 -7.89 -2.82
CA CYS A 127 2.06 -7.03 -3.54
C CYS A 127 1.64 -7.63 -4.90
N VAL A 128 2.58 -8.12 -5.70
CA VAL A 128 2.28 -8.73 -7.01
C VAL A 128 1.38 -9.94 -6.83
N GLN A 129 1.73 -10.85 -5.91
CA GLN A 129 0.90 -12.00 -5.58
C GLN A 129 -0.50 -11.56 -5.17
N LYS A 130 -0.61 -10.55 -4.29
CA LYS A 130 -1.91 -10.07 -3.82
C LYS A 130 -2.76 -9.48 -4.93
N ILE A 131 -2.17 -8.69 -5.83
CA ILE A 131 -2.85 -8.09 -6.97
C ILE A 131 -3.42 -9.18 -7.90
N LEU A 132 -2.64 -10.24 -8.15
CA LEU A 132 -3.07 -11.38 -8.95
C LEU A 132 -4.20 -12.17 -8.28
N GLU A 133 -4.13 -12.44 -6.98
CA GLU A 133 -5.21 -13.07 -6.19
C GLU A 133 -6.52 -12.26 -6.27
N LEU A 134 -6.40 -10.93 -6.21
CA LEU A 134 -7.53 -10.01 -6.37
C LEU A 134 -8.12 -10.02 -7.79
N GLY A 135 -7.41 -10.56 -8.79
CA GLY A 135 -7.86 -10.64 -10.18
C GLY A 135 -7.47 -9.43 -11.04
N PHE A 136 -6.61 -8.55 -10.54
CA PHE A 136 -5.98 -7.50 -11.33
C PHE A 136 -4.78 -8.06 -12.11
N LEU A 137 -4.36 -7.34 -13.15
CA LEU A 137 -3.33 -7.77 -14.08
C LEU A 137 -2.18 -6.74 -14.13
N PRO A 138 -1.19 -6.83 -13.22
CA PRO A 138 -0.07 -5.90 -13.18
C PRO A 138 0.84 -6.10 -14.39
N SER A 139 1.33 -5.01 -14.99
CA SER A 139 2.21 -5.07 -16.18
C SER A 139 3.51 -4.27 -16.03
N ALA A 140 3.61 -3.39 -15.03
CA ALA A 140 4.83 -2.64 -14.76
C ALA A 140 4.89 -2.22 -13.29
N ILE A 141 6.10 -1.98 -12.81
CA ILE A 141 6.40 -1.36 -11.52
C ILE A 141 7.00 0.02 -11.79
N ILE A 142 6.43 1.06 -11.20
CA ILE A 142 6.85 2.46 -11.37
C ILE A 142 7.25 3.01 -10.00
N CYS A 143 8.46 3.56 -9.92
CA CYS A 143 8.99 4.18 -8.71
C CYS A 143 10.03 5.25 -9.08
N ASP A 144 10.47 6.03 -8.09
CA ASP A 144 11.51 7.04 -8.27
C ASP A 144 12.92 6.41 -8.41
N GLN A 145 13.93 7.26 -8.66
CA GLN A 145 15.33 6.84 -8.77
C GLN A 145 16.08 6.73 -7.43
N GLY A 146 15.34 6.58 -6.32
CA GLY A 146 15.91 6.40 -4.98
C GLY A 146 16.88 5.22 -4.92
N THR A 147 17.89 5.32 -4.06
CA THR A 147 18.93 4.26 -3.89
C THR A 147 18.34 2.89 -3.58
N GLN A 148 17.26 2.83 -2.80
CA GLN A 148 16.58 1.59 -2.44
C GLN A 148 15.85 0.96 -3.63
N ASN A 149 15.19 1.79 -4.45
CA ASN A 149 14.49 1.35 -5.67
C ASN A 149 15.49 0.83 -6.71
N ARG A 150 16.64 1.49 -6.88
CA ARG A 150 17.73 1.00 -7.74
C ARG A 150 18.27 -0.37 -7.30
N ARG A 151 18.44 -0.57 -5.98
CA ARG A 151 18.84 -1.88 -5.43
C ARG A 151 17.77 -2.94 -5.66
N MET A 152 16.49 -2.60 -5.47
CA MET A 152 15.38 -3.51 -5.75
C MET A 152 15.39 -3.97 -7.21
N PHE A 153 15.54 -3.07 -8.18
CA PHE A 153 15.63 -3.45 -9.60
C PHE A 153 16.83 -4.36 -9.90
N SER A 154 18.00 -4.06 -9.32
CA SER A 154 19.18 -4.90 -9.46
C SER A 154 18.94 -6.32 -8.94
N ILE A 155 18.21 -6.49 -7.84
CA ILE A 155 17.86 -7.82 -7.30
C ILE A 155 16.80 -8.51 -8.16
N LEU A 156 15.86 -7.76 -8.73
CA LEU A 156 14.82 -8.29 -9.63
C LEU A 156 15.38 -8.68 -11.02
N GLY A 157 16.65 -8.39 -11.30
CA GLY A 157 17.35 -8.84 -12.51
C GLY A 157 17.04 -8.04 -13.78
N GLY A 158 16.37 -6.89 -13.66
CA GLY A 158 16.11 -6.03 -14.81
C GLY A 158 17.39 -5.38 -15.32
N SER A 159 17.64 -5.47 -16.64
CA SER A 159 18.77 -4.84 -17.33
C SER A 159 18.30 -3.93 -18.47
N GLU A 160 19.21 -3.18 -19.10
CA GLU A 160 18.88 -2.35 -20.27
C GLU A 160 18.36 -3.19 -21.45
N ASN A 161 18.92 -4.38 -21.63
CA ASN A 161 18.53 -5.29 -22.71
C ASN A 161 17.29 -6.12 -22.34
N GLU A 162 17.07 -6.36 -21.05
CA GLU A 162 15.94 -7.13 -20.50
C GLU A 162 15.27 -6.33 -19.37
N PRO A 163 14.45 -5.31 -19.69
CA PRO A 163 13.84 -4.43 -18.70
C PRO A 163 12.60 -5.09 -18.04
N PHE A 164 12.62 -6.41 -17.85
CA PHE A 164 11.52 -7.18 -17.29
C PHE A 164 12.03 -8.24 -16.31
N THR A 165 11.14 -8.66 -15.41
CA THR A 165 11.39 -9.76 -14.47
C THR A 165 10.39 -10.87 -14.77
N ILE A 166 10.85 -12.12 -14.78
CA ILE A 166 10.00 -13.29 -15.03
C ILE A 166 9.19 -13.59 -13.77
N ASN A 167 7.86 -13.76 -13.91
CA ASN A 167 6.95 -14.02 -12.78
C ASN A 167 7.31 -15.24 -11.94
N ASN A 168 8.04 -16.23 -12.46
CA ASN A 168 8.49 -17.40 -11.67
C ASN A 168 9.52 -17.02 -10.58
N LEU A 169 10.05 -15.80 -10.61
CA LEU A 169 10.93 -15.22 -9.59
C LEU A 169 10.18 -14.30 -8.61
N LEU A 170 8.88 -14.04 -8.84
CA LEU A 170 8.01 -13.19 -8.01
C LEU A 170 7.10 -14.06 -7.14
#